data_AF-A0A6P9F4Y0-F1
#
_entry.id   AF-A0A6P9F4Y0-F1
#
_cell.length_a   1.000
_cell.length_b   1.000
_cell.length_c   1.000
_cell.angle_alpha   90.00
_cell.angle_beta   90.00
_cell.angle_gamma   90.00
#
_symmetry.space_group_name_H-M   'P 1'
#
loop_
_entity.id
_entity.type
_entity.pdbx_description
1 polymer ?
#
loop_
_entity_poly.entity_id
_entity_poly.type
_entity_poly.pdbx_seq_one_letter_code
_entity_poly.pdbx_strand_id
1 'polypeptide(L)'
;MAAVKPSLGRVLPGSSILFLCDMQEKFRHIAYFPEIVSVAARMLKELDTRPQLRSVLLCGIETQACILNTTLDLLDRGLQVHVVVDACSSRSQVDRLVALARMRQSGAFLSTSEGLILQLVGDAAHPQFKEIQKIIKEPAPDSGLLSLFQGQNPLFR
;
A
#
# COMPACT_ATOMS: atom_id res chain seq x y z
N MET A 1 25.32 12.98 -12.47
CA MET A 1 24.39 12.29 -11.56
C MET A 1 24.24 10.86 -12.05
N ALA A 2 24.52 9.84 -11.23
CA ALA A 2 24.33 8.46 -11.63
C ALA A 2 22.83 8.22 -11.89
N ALA A 3 22.48 7.65 -13.04
CA ALA A 3 21.10 7.31 -13.35
C ALA A 3 20.57 6.32 -12.29
N VAL A 4 19.50 6.69 -11.60
CA VAL A 4 18.81 5.80 -10.65
C VAL A 4 18.28 4.62 -11.47
N LYS A 5 18.81 3.42 -11.22
CA LYS A 5 18.27 2.21 -11.84
C LYS A 5 16.82 2.04 -11.36
N PRO A 6 15.85 1.84 -12.27
CA PRO A 6 14.47 1.61 -11.87
C PRO A 6 14.41 0.37 -10.96
N SER A 7 13.82 0.53 -9.78
CA SER A 7 13.56 -0.59 -8.87
C SER A 7 12.50 -1.50 -9.48
N LEU A 8 12.65 -2.82 -9.29
CA LEU A 8 11.64 -3.82 -9.66
C LEU A 8 10.53 -4.00 -8.60
N GLY A 9 10.58 -3.28 -7.48
CA GLY A 9 9.57 -3.39 -6.42
C GLY A 9 9.68 -4.71 -5.65
N ARG A 10 10.88 -5.19 -5.35
CA ARG A 10 11.03 -6.42 -4.54
C ARG A 10 10.82 -6.10 -3.06
N VAL A 11 9.98 -6.89 -2.41
CA VAL A 11 9.69 -6.78 -0.98
C VAL A 11 10.50 -7.83 -0.21
N LEU A 12 11.13 -7.41 0.89
CA LEU A 12 11.93 -8.29 1.76
C LEU A 12 11.56 -8.05 3.23
N PRO A 13 11.40 -9.09 4.07
CA PRO A 13 11.00 -8.92 5.47
C PRO A 13 11.90 -7.95 6.28
N GLY A 14 13.21 -7.99 6.08
CA GLY A 14 14.17 -7.16 6.83
C GLY A 14 14.23 -5.68 6.42
N SER A 15 13.61 -5.31 5.30
CA SER A 15 13.65 -3.95 4.75
C SER A 15 12.27 -3.41 4.38
N SER A 16 11.20 -4.03 4.90
CA SER A 16 9.83 -3.64 4.59
C SER A 16 9.04 -3.33 5.86
N ILE A 17 8.09 -2.42 5.76
CA ILE A 17 7.16 -2.07 6.84
C ILE A 17 5.74 -1.99 6.30
N LEU A 18 4.76 -2.38 7.11
CA LEU A 18 3.33 -2.25 6.80
C LEU A 18 2.77 -1.01 7.50
N PHE A 19 2.14 -0.13 6.74
CA PHE A 19 1.32 0.95 7.26
C PHE A 19 -0.15 0.72 6.92
N LEU A 20 -0.98 0.80 7.96
CA LEU A 20 -2.42 0.75 7.87
C LEU A 20 -2.97 2.14 8.20
N CYS A 21 -3.63 2.78 7.24
CA CYS A 21 -4.27 4.08 7.44
C CYS A 21 -5.77 3.91 7.65
N ASP A 22 -6.27 4.28 8.82
CA ASP A 22 -7.70 4.27 9.13
C ASP A 22 -8.16 5.69 9.50
N MET A 23 -8.24 6.57 8.50
CA MET A 23 -8.77 7.92 8.69
C MET A 23 -10.14 8.02 8.02
N GLN A 24 -11.17 8.05 8.87
CA GLN A 24 -12.57 8.20 8.45
C GLN A 24 -12.93 9.63 8.07
N GLU A 25 -13.82 9.78 7.07
CA GLU A 25 -14.43 11.06 6.71
C GLU A 25 -15.34 11.61 7.82
N LYS A 26 -14.86 12.67 8.48
CA LYS A 26 -15.65 13.88 8.79
C LYS A 26 -14.70 14.99 9.22
N PHE A 27 -14.20 15.76 8.24
CA PHE A 27 -13.46 17.00 8.46
C PHE A 27 -14.35 18.17 8.93
N ARG A 28 -15.26 17.92 9.89
CA ARG A 28 -15.86 18.93 10.75
C ARG A 28 -15.65 18.49 12.19
N HIS A 29 -14.77 19.18 12.91
CA HIS A 29 -14.34 18.83 14.27
C HIS A 29 -13.77 17.41 14.35
N ILE A 30 -12.58 17.20 13.78
CA ILE A 30 -11.88 15.91 13.84
C ILE A 30 -11.71 15.53 15.32
N ALA A 31 -12.47 14.53 15.77
CA ALA A 31 -12.24 13.94 17.07
C ALA A 31 -10.82 13.35 17.08
N TYR A 32 -10.09 13.55 18.17
CA TYR A 32 -8.75 12.98 18.37
C TYR A 32 -7.65 13.49 17.41
N PHE A 33 -7.75 14.75 16.93
CA PHE A 33 -6.69 15.36 16.12
C PHE A 33 -5.29 15.28 16.76
N PRO A 34 -5.11 15.52 18.07
CA PRO A 34 -3.80 15.34 18.71
C PRO A 34 -3.26 13.90 18.59
N GLU A 35 -4.14 12.90 18.72
CA GLU A 35 -3.80 11.49 18.59
C GLU A 35 -3.44 11.14 17.15
N ILE A 36 -4.15 11.68 16.16
CA ILE A 36 -3.80 11.52 14.73
C ILE A 36 -2.39 12.05 14.47
N VAL A 37 -2.07 13.25 14.98
CA VAL A 37 -0.72 13.83 14.86
C VAL A 37 0.31 12.96 15.56
N SER A 38 -0.01 12.44 16.75
CA SER A 38 0.86 11.53 17.50
C SER A 38 1.14 10.23 16.74
N VAL A 39 0.11 9.62 16.13
CA VAL A 39 0.25 8.39 15.33
C VAL A 39 1.07 8.66 14.07
N ALA A 40 0.81 9.76 13.37
CA ALA A 40 1.60 10.17 12.21
C ALA A 40 3.08 10.41 12.59
N ALA A 41 3.34 11.08 13.72
CA ALA A 41 4.69 11.29 14.22
C ALA A 41 5.41 9.97 14.54
N ARG A 42 4.69 8.97 15.08
CA ARG A 42 5.24 7.63 15.29
C ARG A 42 5.63 6.96 13.98
N MET A 43 4.79 7.05 12.94
CA MET A 43 5.11 6.54 11.62
C MET A 43 6.41 7.15 11.08
N LEU A 44 6.55 8.48 11.14
CA LEU A 44 7.76 9.18 10.70
C LEU A 44 9.00 8.74 11.50
N LYS A 45 8.87 8.62 12.83
CA LYS A 45 9.95 8.14 13.70
C LYS A 45 10.41 6.73 13.34
N GLU A 46 9.49 5.81 13.02
CA GLU A 46 9.86 4.46 12.60
C GLU A 46 10.62 4.45 11.27
N LEU A 47 10.28 5.36 10.35
CA LEU A 47 11.03 5.53 9.11
C LEU A 47 12.44 6.09 9.36
N ASP A 48 12.59 7.06 10.25
CA ASP A 48 13.88 7.71 10.54
C ASP A 48 14.83 6.81 11.33
N THR A 49 14.30 5.95 12.20
CA THR A 49 15.11 5.05 13.05
C THR A 49 15.52 3.76 12.35
N ARG A 50 15.03 3.50 11.13
CA ARG A 50 15.29 2.27 10.37
C ARG A 50 15.81 2.59 8.97
N PRO A 51 17.08 3.03 8.82
CA PRO A 51 17.65 3.43 7.53
C PRO A 51 17.75 2.29 6.50
N GLN A 52 17.60 1.03 6.94
CA GLN A 52 17.52 -0.14 6.08
C GLN A 52 16.16 -0.30 5.40
N LEU A 53 15.12 0.44 5.80
CA LEU A 53 13.81 0.36 5.14
C LEU A 53 13.93 0.83 3.69
N ARG A 54 13.39 0.00 2.80
CA ARG A 54 13.34 0.24 1.36
C ARG A 54 11.92 0.26 0.83
N SER A 55 11.04 -0.55 1.43
CA SER A 55 9.70 -0.76 0.93
C SER A 55 8.65 -0.51 2.01
N VAL A 56 7.54 0.10 1.62
CA VAL A 56 6.37 0.32 2.46
C VAL A 56 5.18 -0.38 1.80
N LEU A 57 4.54 -1.29 2.53
CA LEU A 57 3.25 -1.86 2.16
C LEU A 57 2.19 -0.93 2.77
N LEU A 58 1.30 -0.39 1.96
CA LEU A 58 0.33 0.61 2.39
C LEU A 58 -1.08 0.15 2.06
N CYS A 59 -1.95 0.15 3.07
CA CYS A 59 -3.37 -0.17 2.93
C CYS A 59 -4.26 0.70 3.83
N GLY A 60 -5.56 0.67 3.56
CA GLY A 60 -6.57 1.35 4.38
C GLY A 60 -7.43 2.36 3.62
N ILE A 61 -7.93 3.37 4.33
CA ILE A 61 -8.89 4.36 3.83
C ILE A 61 -8.49 5.80 4.21
N GLU A 62 -8.86 6.80 3.42
CA GLU A 62 -9.48 6.69 2.08
C GLU A 62 -8.45 6.69 0.95
N THR A 63 -8.72 5.94 -0.12
CA THR A 63 -7.75 5.71 -1.20
C THR A 63 -7.29 7.01 -1.87
N GLN A 64 -8.22 7.93 -2.14
CA GLN A 64 -7.95 9.21 -2.80
C GLN A 64 -7.40 10.30 -1.88
N ALA A 65 -7.52 10.13 -0.57
CA ALA A 65 -7.08 11.11 0.41
C ALA A 65 -5.81 10.63 1.10
N CYS A 66 -5.96 9.91 2.21
CA CYS A 66 -4.85 9.56 3.08
C CYS A 66 -3.87 8.59 2.41
N ILE A 67 -4.36 7.58 1.68
CA ILE A 67 -3.49 6.61 1.00
C ILE A 67 -2.70 7.28 -0.14
N LEU A 68 -3.37 8.08 -0.98
CA LEU A 68 -2.71 8.80 -2.07
C LEU A 68 -1.63 9.77 -1.54
N ASN A 69 -1.95 10.64 -0.60
CA ASN A 69 -1.00 11.63 -0.09
C ASN A 69 0.17 10.95 0.64
N THR A 70 -0.11 9.94 1.47
CA THR A 70 0.95 9.15 2.13
C THR A 70 1.85 8.45 1.11
N THR A 71 1.27 7.94 0.00
CA THR A 71 2.06 7.34 -1.08
C THR A 71 3.01 8.36 -1.69
N LEU A 72 2.52 9.55 -2.03
CA LEU A 72 3.35 10.61 -2.62
C LEU A 72 4.48 11.03 -1.68
N ASP A 73 4.17 11.26 -0.40
CA ASP A 73 5.17 11.65 0.61
C ASP A 73 6.25 10.57 0.80
N LEU A 74 5.89 9.29 0.78
CA LEU A 74 6.84 8.18 0.88
C LEU A 74 7.70 8.03 -0.37
N LEU A 75 7.13 8.26 -1.56
CA LEU A 75 7.86 8.24 -2.82
C LEU A 75 8.88 9.40 -2.88
N ASP A 76 8.51 10.60 -2.42
CA ASP A 76 9.41 11.76 -2.33
C ASP A 76 10.60 11.50 -1.37
N ARG A 77 10.40 10.63 -0.37
CA ARG A 77 11.48 10.13 0.52
C ARG A 77 12.35 9.03 -0.12
N GLY A 78 12.07 8.62 -1.36
CA GLY A 78 12.81 7.59 -2.08
C GLY A 78 12.50 6.16 -1.64
N LEU A 79 11.38 5.94 -0.95
CA LEU A 79 10.91 4.59 -0.57
C LEU A 79 10.08 3.97 -1.70
N GLN A 80 10.08 2.64 -1.77
CA GLN A 80 9.24 1.88 -2.69
C GLN A 80 7.89 1.65 -2.05
N VAL A 81 6.83 2.18 -2.63
CA VAL A 81 5.48 2.04 -2.06
C VAL A 81 4.71 0.94 -2.80
N HIS A 82 4.20 -0.01 -2.03
CA HIS A 82 3.35 -1.11 -2.46
C HIS A 82 1.94 -0.90 -1.93
N VAL A 83 1.03 -0.44 -2.78
CA VAL A 83 -0.37 -0.19 -2.42
C VAL A 83 -1.15 -1.50 -2.53
N VAL A 84 -1.74 -1.94 -1.41
CA VAL A 84 -2.51 -3.19 -1.32
C VAL A 84 -3.94 -2.93 -1.77
N VAL A 85 -4.22 -3.10 -3.07
CA VAL A 85 -5.43 -2.54 -3.70
C VAL A 85 -6.74 -3.20 -3.23
N ASP A 86 -6.67 -4.48 -2.87
CA ASP A 86 -7.76 -5.27 -2.28
C ASP A 86 -7.96 -4.96 -0.78
N ALA A 87 -7.08 -4.16 -0.17
CA ALA A 87 -7.21 -3.63 1.18
C ALA A 87 -7.26 -2.08 1.20
N CYS A 88 -7.54 -1.44 0.07
CA CYS A 88 -7.78 0.00 -0.04
C CYS A 88 -9.19 0.27 -0.54
N SER A 89 -9.90 1.22 0.07
CA SER A 89 -11.26 1.57 -0.34
C SER A 89 -11.55 3.06 -0.29
N SER A 90 -12.66 3.45 -0.90
CA SER A 90 -13.23 4.80 -0.92
C SER A 90 -14.74 4.69 -0.99
N ARG A 91 -15.43 5.78 -0.65
CA ARG A 91 -16.90 5.85 -0.79
C ARG A 91 -17.37 5.81 -2.25
N SER A 92 -16.53 6.29 -3.17
CA SER A 92 -16.79 6.38 -4.61
C SER A 92 -15.79 5.53 -5.38
N GLN A 93 -16.26 4.70 -6.31
CA GLN A 93 -15.36 3.91 -7.15
C GLN A 93 -14.54 4.75 -8.13
N VAL A 94 -15.09 5.88 -8.58
CA VAL A 94 -14.33 6.80 -9.45
C VAL A 94 -13.12 7.34 -8.69
N ASP A 95 -13.33 7.78 -7.45
CA ASP A 95 -12.25 8.31 -6.60
C ASP A 95 -11.20 7.25 -6.30
N ARG A 96 -11.63 6.03 -5.92
CA ARG A 96 -10.72 4.91 -5.66
C ARG A 96 -9.85 4.61 -6.88
N LEU A 97 -10.47 4.45 -8.06
CA LEU A 97 -9.76 4.05 -9.27
C LEU A 97 -8.81 5.13 -9.78
N VAL A 98 -9.26 6.39 -9.81
CA VAL A 98 -8.42 7.52 -10.24
C VAL A 98 -7.24 7.68 -9.30
N ALA A 99 -7.43 7.51 -8.00
CA ALA A 99 -6.34 7.55 -7.03
C ALA A 99 -5.33 6.41 -7.23
N LEU A 100 -5.79 5.17 -7.41
CA LEU A 100 -4.90 4.04 -7.69
C LEU A 100 -4.11 4.23 -9.00
N ALA A 101 -4.76 4.72 -10.05
CA ALA A 101 -4.10 5.04 -11.32
C ALA A 101 -3.04 6.15 -11.14
N ARG A 102 -3.35 7.19 -10.37
CA ARG A 102 -2.41 8.27 -10.04
C ARG A 102 -1.22 7.78 -9.22
N MET A 103 -1.44 6.91 -8.25
CA MET A 103 -0.35 6.29 -7.47
C MET A 103 0.57 5.47 -8.37
N ARG A 104 0.00 4.64 -9.27
CA ARG A 104 0.75 3.91 -10.30
C ARG A 104 1.58 4.85 -11.17
N GLN A 105 0.98 5.92 -11.68
CA GLN A 105 1.65 6.92 -12.51
C GLN A 105 2.81 7.61 -11.77
N SER A 106 2.68 7.78 -10.45
CA SER A 106 3.70 8.40 -9.60
C SER A 106 4.85 7.44 -9.26
N GLY A 107 4.76 6.15 -9.63
CA GLY A 107 5.80 5.15 -9.41
C GLY A 107 5.52 4.17 -8.26
N ALA A 108 4.31 4.18 -7.69
CA ALA A 108 3.91 3.15 -6.72
C ALA A 108 3.58 1.81 -7.42
N PHE A 109 3.89 0.72 -6.74
CA PHE A 109 3.52 -0.63 -7.16
C PHE A 109 2.12 -0.94 -6.64
N LEU A 110 1.17 -1.20 -7.55
CA LEU A 110 -0.13 -1.74 -7.16
C LEU A 110 0.01 -3.26 -6.99
N SER A 111 -0.34 -3.78 -5.82
CA SER A 111 -0.26 -5.20 -5.50
C SER A 111 -1.48 -5.66 -4.72
N THR A 112 -1.60 -6.96 -4.48
CA THR A 112 -2.67 -7.56 -3.67
C THR A 112 -2.12 -8.12 -2.38
N SER A 113 -3.00 -8.32 -1.40
CA SER A 113 -2.65 -8.88 -0.09
C SER A 113 -1.93 -10.22 -0.23
N GLU A 114 -2.50 -11.16 -0.98
CA GLU A 114 -1.91 -12.48 -1.25
C GLU A 114 -0.57 -12.37 -1.97
N GLY A 115 -0.47 -11.53 -3.01
CA GLY A 115 0.75 -11.37 -3.79
C GLY A 115 1.93 -10.84 -2.96
N LEU A 116 1.67 -9.92 -2.02
CA LEU A 116 2.70 -9.39 -1.11
C LEU A 116 3.08 -10.39 -0.03
N ILE A 117 2.10 -11.13 0.52
CA ILE A 117 2.36 -12.20 1.49
C ILE A 117 3.28 -13.25 0.86
N LEU A 118 3.01 -13.71 -0.35
CA LEU A 118 3.84 -14.69 -1.06
C LEU A 118 5.24 -14.14 -1.38
N GLN A 119 5.35 -12.87 -1.78
CA GLN A 119 6.65 -12.24 -1.99
C GLN A 119 7.50 -12.15 -0.72
N LEU A 120 6.87 -11.85 0.43
CA LEU A 120 7.55 -11.79 1.73
C LEU A 120 8.08 -13.15 2.18
N VAL A 121 7.37 -14.24 1.85
CA VAL A 121 7.84 -15.61 2.14
C VAL A 121 8.93 -16.06 1.16
N GLY A 122 8.84 -15.62 -0.09
CA GLY A 122 9.84 -15.85 -1.14
C GLY A 122 9.77 -17.24 -1.77
N ASP A 123 9.77 -18.30 -0.96
CA ASP A 123 9.83 -19.71 -1.44
C ASP A 123 8.85 -20.63 -0.69
N ALA A 124 8.28 -21.60 -1.41
CA ALA A 124 7.50 -22.68 -0.85
C ALA A 124 8.30 -23.60 0.10
N ALA A 125 9.63 -23.63 -0.04
CA ALA A 125 10.54 -24.33 0.86
C ALA A 125 10.77 -23.60 2.20
N HIS A 126 10.28 -22.36 2.36
CA HIS A 126 10.46 -21.60 3.59
C HIS A 126 9.81 -22.33 4.79
N PRO A 127 10.46 -22.42 5.97
CA PRO A 127 9.94 -23.17 7.11
C PRO A 127 8.52 -22.77 7.55
N GLN A 128 8.17 -21.49 7.35
CA GLN A 128 6.86 -20.94 7.70
C GLN A 128 5.84 -20.96 6.55
N PHE A 129 6.20 -21.45 5.35
CA PHE A 129 5.32 -21.40 4.18
C PHE A 129 3.99 -22.11 4.44
N LYS A 130 3.99 -23.28 5.09
CA LYS A 130 2.75 -24.02 5.40
C LYS A 130 1.82 -23.28 6.34
N GLU A 131 2.35 -22.53 7.29
CA GLU A 131 1.52 -21.71 8.18
C GLU A 131 0.96 -20.49 7.45
N ILE A 132 1.77 -19.85 6.61
CA ILE A 132 1.35 -18.67 5.84
C ILE A 132 0.35 -19.05 4.75
N GLN A 133 0.52 -20.21 4.11
CA GLN A 133 -0.43 -20.77 3.14
C GLN A 133 -1.83 -20.94 3.75
N LYS A 134 -1.95 -21.22 5.05
CA LYS A 134 -3.27 -21.30 5.72
C LYS A 134 -3.98 -19.94 5.77
N ILE A 135 -3.23 -18.84 5.85
CA ILE A 135 -3.77 -17.47 5.89
C ILE A 135 -4.38 -17.10 4.54
N ILE A 136 -3.74 -17.51 3.45
CA ILE A 136 -4.15 -17.21 2.06
C ILE A 136 -4.85 -18.38 1.38
N LYS A 137 -5.33 -19.35 2.16
CA LYS A 137 -5.97 -20.56 1.61
C LYS A 137 -7.27 -20.22 0.90
N GLU A 138 -8.05 -19.35 1.52
CA GLU A 138 -9.24 -18.77 0.92
C GLU A 138 -8.86 -17.48 0.19
N PRO A 139 -9.35 -17.26 -1.03
CA PRO A 139 -9.11 -16.01 -1.75
C PRO A 139 -9.57 -14.79 -0.94
N ALA A 140 -8.87 -13.67 -1.10
CA ALA A 140 -9.33 -12.41 -0.54
C ALA A 140 -10.75 -12.07 -1.05
N PRO A 141 -11.63 -11.45 -0.23
CA PRO A 141 -12.96 -11.05 -0.66
C PRO A 141 -12.92 -10.16 -1.91
N ASP A 142 -13.88 -10.34 -2.82
CA ASP A 142 -13.99 -9.48 -4.00
C ASP A 142 -14.26 -8.04 -3.57
N SER A 143 -13.31 -7.16 -3.83
CA SER A 143 -13.39 -5.73 -3.52
C SER A 143 -14.03 -4.92 -4.66
N GLY A 144 -14.62 -5.57 -5.67
CA GLY A 144 -15.27 -4.94 -6.82
C GLY A 144 -14.28 -4.41 -7.86
N LEU A 145 -13.01 -4.82 -7.81
CA LEU A 145 -12.00 -4.41 -8.77
C LEU A 145 -12.06 -5.23 -10.07
N LEU A 146 -12.45 -6.51 -10.00
CA LEU A 146 -12.44 -7.44 -11.14
C LEU A 146 -13.38 -7.01 -12.27
N SER A 147 -14.61 -6.61 -11.92
CA SER A 147 -15.62 -6.14 -12.89
C SER A 147 -15.16 -4.91 -13.68
N LEU A 148 -14.22 -4.14 -13.14
CA LEU A 148 -13.71 -2.91 -13.74
C LEU A 148 -12.48 -3.17 -14.63
N PHE A 149 -11.79 -4.31 -14.44
CA PHE A 149 -10.73 -4.79 -15.34
C PHE A 149 -11.28 -5.58 -16.55
N GLN A 150 -12.51 -6.09 -16.46
CA GLN A 150 -13.11 -6.95 -17.48
C GLN A 150 -13.67 -6.23 -18.72
N GLY A 151 -13.46 -4.91 -18.87
CA GLY A 151 -13.88 -4.22 -20.10
C GLY A 151 -13.38 -2.78 -20.22
N GLN A 152 -12.33 -2.57 -21.02
CA GLN A 152 -11.99 -1.30 -21.67
C GLN A 152 -11.80 -0.06 -20.76
N ASN A 153 -11.08 -0.14 -19.64
CA ASN A 153 -10.66 1.10 -18.96
C ASN A 153 -9.27 1.56 -19.47
N PRO A 154 -9.18 2.62 -20.30
CA PRO A 154 -7.91 3.13 -20.82
C PRO A 154 -6.96 3.67 -19.73
N LEU A 155 -7.44 3.90 -18.50
CA LEU A 155 -6.62 4.36 -17.37
C LEU A 155 -5.61 3.30 -16.87
N PHE A 156 -5.80 2.02 -17.23
CA PHE A 156 -4.93 0.91 -16.83
C PHE A 156 -4.07 0.32 -17.97
N ARG A 157 -4.18 0.84 -19.20
CA ARG A 157 -3.17 0.60 -20.23
C ARG A 157 -1.86 1.35 -19.93
#